data_AF-A0A381YVH9-F1
#
_entry.id   AF-A0A381YVH9-F1
#
_cell.length_a   1.000
_cell.length_b   1.000
_cell.length_c   1.000
_cell.angle_alpha   90.00
_cell.angle_beta   90.00
_cell.angle_gamma   90.00
#
_symmetry.space_group_name_H-M   'P 1'
#
loop_
_entity.id
_entity.type
_entity.pdbx_description
1 polymer ?
#
loop_
_entity_poly.entity_id
_entity_poly.type
_entity_poly.pdbx_seq_one_letter_code
_entity_poly.pdbx_strand_id
1 'polypeptide(L)'
;MLQKVMKGFCLKKNSNIVIIFWFTSLLLSQDVFEGYTLFTPGGGGGGGSATTYLKDNNLNNIQTWNHSNGPASMPYLISGDEPGWENTLLVYPYRVNDPSMESGGVGGAFEVLTWDGELVWEYELSNSDYQHHHDVEPLPNGNVLMIAWEKKTSTEAYAAGRTSLNGNPLNQMWSSAIFEIEHNGDGEVVWEWHLWDHLIQDADSGDDNYGVVADHPELFDINNGNVGGGGGPGGANADWMHLNAISYNAEYDQIVISSHHQDEIFVIDHSTTTEEAAGHEGGNYGKGGDFLYRWGNPQNYDRGSS
;
A
#
# COMPACT_ATOMS: atom_id res chain seq x y z
N MET A 1 -27.90 20.50 -76.30
CA MET A 1 -26.50 20.31 -76.76
C MET A 1 -25.66 19.98 -75.53
N LEU A 2 -25.04 18.79 -75.53
CA LEU A 2 -24.03 18.29 -74.60
C LEU A 2 -24.31 18.30 -73.08
N GLN A 3 -24.78 17.16 -72.56
CA GLN A 3 -24.25 16.62 -71.31
C GLN A 3 -23.46 15.34 -71.63
N LYS A 4 -22.18 15.38 -71.25
CA LYS A 4 -21.18 14.33 -71.41
C LYS A 4 -21.37 13.26 -70.33
N VAL A 5 -21.41 12.00 -70.78
CA VAL A 5 -20.63 10.84 -70.28
C VAL A 5 -20.12 10.90 -68.84
N MET A 6 -20.66 10.05 -67.95
CA MET A 6 -19.84 9.23 -67.05
C MET A 6 -20.46 7.84 -66.92
N LYS A 7 -19.64 6.84 -67.27
CA LYS A 7 -19.92 5.41 -67.22
C LYS A 7 -20.17 4.98 -65.78
N GLY A 8 -21.24 4.23 -65.53
CA GLY A 8 -21.45 3.53 -64.27
C GLY A 8 -20.34 2.51 -64.05
N PHE A 9 -19.51 2.74 -63.04
CA PHE A 9 -18.52 1.78 -62.57
C PHE A 9 -19.27 0.67 -61.83
N CYS A 10 -19.20 -0.55 -62.37
CA CYS A 10 -19.62 -1.76 -61.67
C CYS A 10 -18.67 -1.96 -60.49
N LEU A 11 -19.10 -1.63 -59.27
CA LEU A 11 -18.42 -2.06 -58.06
C LEU A 11 -18.58 -3.59 -57.96
N LYS A 12 -17.56 -4.32 -58.43
CA LYS A 12 -17.35 -5.70 -58.02
C LYS A 12 -17.32 -5.71 -56.49
N LYS A 13 -18.23 -6.47 -55.85
CA LYS A 13 -18.12 -6.82 -54.43
C LYS A 13 -16.72 -7.38 -54.21
N ASN A 14 -15.85 -6.60 -53.56
CA ASN A 14 -14.51 -7.01 -53.19
C ASN A 14 -14.60 -8.02 -52.04
N SER A 15 -15.02 -9.25 -52.33
CA SER A 15 -14.96 -10.36 -51.38
C SER A 15 -13.54 -10.53 -50.82
N ASN A 16 -12.52 -10.19 -51.60
CA ASN A 16 -11.12 -10.24 -51.18
C ASN A 16 -10.78 -9.26 -50.04
N ILE A 17 -11.41 -8.09 -49.95
CA ILE A 17 -11.13 -7.12 -48.86
C ILE A 17 -11.76 -7.60 -47.55
N VAL A 18 -12.95 -8.19 -47.60
CA VAL A 18 -13.61 -8.79 -46.42
C VAL A 18 -12.87 -10.04 -45.96
N ILE A 19 -12.39 -10.87 -46.89
CA ILE A 19 -11.57 -12.06 -46.58
C ILE A 19 -10.23 -11.66 -45.97
N ILE A 20 -9.57 -10.61 -46.46
CA ILE A 20 -8.31 -10.12 -45.90
C ILE A 20 -8.50 -9.59 -44.48
N PHE A 21 -9.56 -8.81 -44.21
CA PHE A 21 -9.87 -8.33 -42.85
C PHE A 21 -10.21 -9.46 -41.86
N TRP A 22 -10.91 -10.51 -42.31
CA TRP A 22 -11.16 -11.71 -41.50
C TRP A 22 -9.89 -12.53 -41.24
N PHE A 23 -8.98 -12.61 -42.20
CA PHE A 23 -7.69 -13.28 -42.03
C PHE A 23 -6.75 -12.50 -41.09
N THR A 24 -6.72 -11.17 -41.15
CA THR A 24 -5.90 -10.37 -40.21
C THR A 24 -6.46 -10.34 -38.79
N SER A 25 -7.78 -10.45 -38.57
CA SER A 25 -8.35 -10.58 -37.22
C SER A 25 -8.06 -11.94 -36.59
N LEU A 26 -7.91 -13.01 -37.38
CA LEU A 26 -7.52 -14.34 -36.89
C LEU A 26 -6.03 -14.43 -36.52
N LEU A 27 -5.19 -13.56 -37.09
CA LEU A 27 -3.75 -13.49 -36.80
C LEU A 27 -3.41 -12.64 -35.57
N LEU A 28 -4.40 -11.99 -34.96
CA LEU A 28 -4.27 -11.20 -33.73
C LEU A 28 -5.06 -11.82 -32.57
N SER A 29 -5.20 -13.15 -32.54
CA SER A 29 -5.60 -13.82 -31.31
C SER A 29 -4.51 -13.59 -30.27
N GLN A 30 -4.82 -12.82 -29.23
CA GLN A 30 -3.98 -12.75 -28.05
C GLN A 30 -4.34 -13.95 -27.19
N ASP A 31 -3.37 -14.85 -27.01
CA ASP A 31 -3.51 -15.92 -26.02
C ASP A 31 -3.47 -15.29 -24.62
N VAL A 32 -4.40 -15.71 -23.76
CA VAL A 32 -4.37 -15.30 -22.35
C VAL A 32 -3.14 -15.95 -21.73
N PHE A 33 -2.34 -15.16 -21.00
CA PHE A 33 -1.21 -15.70 -20.25
C PHE A 33 -1.73 -16.74 -19.25
N GLU A 34 -1.19 -17.96 -19.30
CA GLU A 34 -1.53 -19.02 -18.33
C GLU A 34 -1.08 -18.58 -16.94
N GLY A 35 -2.06 -18.23 -16.11
CA GLY A 35 -1.82 -17.62 -14.81
C GLY A 35 -2.94 -17.90 -13.83
N TYR A 36 -2.72 -17.47 -12.59
CA TYR A 36 -3.65 -17.63 -11.49
C TYR A 36 -4.03 -16.28 -10.92
N THR A 37 -5.24 -16.18 -10.39
CA THR A 37 -5.74 -14.99 -9.69
C THR A 37 -6.02 -15.37 -8.24
N LEU A 38 -5.31 -14.73 -7.31
CA LEU A 38 -5.56 -14.80 -5.87
C LEU A 38 -6.34 -13.55 -5.44
N PHE A 39 -7.46 -13.73 -4.75
CA PHE A 39 -8.24 -12.62 -4.23
C PHE A 39 -9.21 -13.03 -3.14
N THR A 40 -9.54 -12.08 -2.26
CA THR A 40 -10.63 -12.18 -1.29
C THR A 40 -11.67 -11.12 -1.64
N PRO A 41 -12.93 -11.48 -1.96
CA PRO A 41 -13.97 -10.50 -2.22
C PRO A 41 -14.25 -9.63 -0.98
N GLY A 42 -13.75 -8.40 -0.98
CA GLY A 42 -14.03 -7.41 0.07
C GLY A 42 -15.32 -6.63 -0.22
N GLY A 43 -16.18 -6.49 0.79
CA GLY A 43 -17.19 -5.43 0.84
C GLY A 43 -16.65 -4.32 1.74
N GLY A 44 -16.44 -3.11 1.21
CA GLY A 44 -15.94 -1.97 1.98
C GLY A 44 -16.77 -1.76 3.25
N GLY A 45 -16.22 -2.13 4.41
CA GLY A 45 -16.91 -2.08 5.71
C GLY A 45 -17.18 -3.42 6.41
N GLY A 46 -16.34 -4.44 6.22
CA GLY A 46 -16.28 -5.60 7.14
C GLY A 46 -17.45 -6.59 7.08
N GLY A 47 -18.32 -6.52 6.06
CA GLY A 47 -19.54 -7.35 5.95
C GLY A 47 -19.54 -8.39 4.82
N GLY A 48 -18.40 -8.66 4.18
CA GLY A 48 -18.29 -9.59 3.05
C GLY A 48 -18.01 -11.05 3.46
N SER A 49 -18.22 -11.97 2.52
CA SER A 49 -17.73 -13.35 2.64
C SER A 49 -16.21 -13.32 2.81
N ALA A 50 -15.71 -13.76 3.95
CA ALA A 50 -14.29 -13.82 4.24
C ALA A 50 -13.72 -15.15 3.67
N THR A 51 -13.74 -15.28 2.34
CA THR A 51 -13.20 -16.46 1.66
C THR A 51 -12.21 -16.01 0.61
N THR A 52 -10.96 -16.50 0.71
CA THR A 52 -9.93 -16.28 -0.29
C THR A 52 -10.02 -17.36 -1.37
N TYR A 53 -9.86 -16.97 -2.63
CA TYR A 53 -9.89 -17.85 -3.78
C TYR A 53 -8.57 -17.76 -4.55
N LEU A 54 -8.00 -18.91 -4.89
CA LEU A 54 -7.02 -19.06 -5.96
C LEU A 54 -7.72 -19.69 -7.17
N LYS A 55 -7.78 -18.97 -8.29
CA LYS A 55 -8.47 -19.42 -9.52
C LYS A 55 -7.53 -19.49 -10.71
N ASP A 56 -7.81 -20.40 -11.62
CA ASP A 56 -7.23 -20.40 -12.97
C ASP A 56 -8.01 -19.49 -13.95
N ASN A 57 -7.49 -19.34 -15.17
CA ASN A 57 -8.14 -18.57 -16.24
C ASN A 57 -9.52 -19.12 -16.68
N ASN A 58 -9.84 -20.38 -16.36
CA ASN A 58 -11.14 -20.99 -16.62
C ASN A 58 -12.13 -20.79 -15.46
N LEU A 59 -11.76 -20.00 -14.46
CA LEU A 59 -12.52 -19.70 -13.24
C LEU A 59 -12.71 -20.89 -12.30
N ASN A 60 -11.98 -21.99 -12.51
CA ASN A 60 -11.97 -23.12 -11.59
C ASN A 60 -11.30 -22.68 -10.29
N ASN A 61 -11.87 -23.10 -9.16
CA ASN A 61 -11.20 -22.95 -7.87
C ASN A 61 -10.07 -23.97 -7.79
N ILE A 62 -8.84 -23.49 -7.74
CA ILE A 62 -7.65 -24.29 -7.44
C ILE A 62 -7.58 -24.51 -5.93
N GLN A 63 -7.79 -23.44 -5.16
CA GLN A 63 -7.89 -23.52 -3.70
C GLN A 63 -8.80 -22.45 -3.11
N THR A 64 -9.33 -22.71 -1.92
CA THR A 64 -10.12 -21.77 -1.12
C THR A 64 -9.78 -21.82 0.36
N TRP A 65 -9.67 -20.65 0.99
CA TRP A 65 -9.48 -20.50 2.43
C TRP A 65 -10.67 -19.76 3.02
N ASN A 66 -11.17 -20.20 4.17
CA ASN A 66 -12.25 -19.52 4.88
C ASN A 66 -11.68 -18.84 6.12
N HIS A 67 -12.09 -17.60 6.33
CA HIS A 67 -11.60 -16.75 7.39
C HIS A 67 -12.76 -16.33 8.30
N SER A 68 -12.43 -16.02 9.55
CA SER A 68 -13.42 -15.51 10.52
C SER A 68 -13.71 -14.03 10.29
N ASN A 69 -12.72 -13.29 9.80
CA ASN A 69 -12.73 -11.84 9.68
C ASN A 69 -12.56 -11.39 8.23
N GLY A 70 -13.23 -10.29 7.87
CA GLY A 70 -13.14 -9.73 6.52
C GLY A 70 -11.74 -9.18 6.20
N PRO A 71 -11.36 -9.12 4.91
CA PRO A 71 -10.02 -8.71 4.51
C PRO A 71 -9.76 -7.24 4.83
N ALA A 72 -8.53 -6.94 5.26
CA ALA A 72 -8.00 -5.58 5.30
C ALA A 72 -7.46 -5.17 3.91
N SER A 73 -6.81 -6.11 3.23
CA SER A 73 -6.21 -5.94 1.89
C SER A 73 -6.12 -7.26 1.14
N MET A 74 -5.28 -7.32 0.11
CA MET A 74 -5.08 -8.52 -0.70
C MET A 74 -4.24 -9.53 0.08
N PRO A 75 -4.59 -10.83 0.05
CA PRO A 75 -3.70 -11.86 0.56
C PRO A 75 -2.47 -12.06 -0.32
N TYR A 76 -1.42 -12.62 0.29
CA TYR A 76 -0.21 -13.07 -0.39
C TYR A 76 -0.16 -14.60 -0.36
N LEU A 77 0.37 -15.20 -1.42
CA LEU A 77 0.71 -16.62 -1.45
C LEU A 77 2.22 -16.73 -1.57
N ILE A 78 2.86 -17.22 -0.52
CA ILE A 78 4.32 -17.34 -0.42
C ILE A 78 4.73 -18.80 -0.51
N SER A 79 5.97 -19.03 -0.93
CA SER A 79 6.54 -20.38 -0.92
C SER A 79 6.85 -20.81 0.51
N GLY A 80 6.58 -22.07 0.85
CA GLY A 80 7.17 -22.69 2.04
C GLY A 80 8.52 -23.32 1.72
N ASP A 81 8.98 -24.18 2.62
CA ASP A 81 10.33 -24.78 2.57
C ASP A 81 10.52 -25.77 1.42
N GLU A 82 9.44 -26.40 0.97
CA GLU A 82 9.43 -27.43 -0.07
C GLU A 82 8.67 -26.95 -1.32
N PRO A 83 9.04 -27.42 -2.53
CA PRO A 83 8.34 -27.05 -3.75
C PRO A 83 6.94 -27.70 -3.80
N GLY A 84 6.01 -27.06 -4.51
CA GLY A 84 4.65 -27.57 -4.69
C GLY A 84 3.60 -26.64 -4.08
N TRP A 85 2.37 -26.70 -4.60
CA TRP A 85 1.28 -25.85 -4.13
C TRP A 85 0.91 -26.16 -2.68
N GLU A 86 0.90 -27.45 -2.34
CA GLU A 86 0.62 -27.99 -1.01
C GLU A 86 1.57 -27.46 0.08
N ASN A 87 2.73 -26.92 -0.31
CA ASN A 87 3.75 -26.39 0.58
C ASN A 87 3.76 -24.84 0.61
N THR A 88 2.81 -24.18 -0.07
CA THR A 88 2.68 -22.72 0.01
C THR A 88 1.94 -22.28 1.27
N LEU A 89 2.19 -21.04 1.68
CA LEU A 89 1.51 -20.39 2.81
C LEU A 89 0.71 -19.20 2.30
N LEU A 90 -0.49 -19.01 2.86
CA LEU A 90 -1.32 -17.84 2.61
C LEU A 90 -1.13 -16.85 3.75
N VAL A 91 -0.66 -15.64 3.44
CA VAL A 91 -0.68 -14.51 4.38
C VAL A 91 -1.95 -13.70 4.12
N TYR A 92 -2.80 -13.57 5.12
CA TYR A 92 -4.12 -12.94 5.01
C TYR A 92 -4.28 -11.79 6.01
N PRO A 93 -4.14 -10.53 5.55
CA PRO A 93 -4.44 -9.35 6.37
C PRO A 93 -5.95 -9.19 6.57
N TYR A 94 -6.38 -8.99 7.81
CA TYR A 94 -7.80 -8.91 8.16
C TYR A 94 -8.14 -7.76 9.10
N ARG A 95 -9.42 -7.36 9.05
CA ARG A 95 -9.99 -6.35 9.94
C ARG A 95 -10.37 -6.99 11.27
N VAL A 96 -9.78 -6.49 12.36
CA VAL A 96 -10.17 -6.88 13.72
C VAL A 96 -11.59 -6.41 14.06
N ASN A 97 -12.20 -6.99 15.08
CA ASN A 97 -13.59 -6.67 15.42
C ASN A 97 -13.74 -5.24 15.99
N ASP A 98 -12.79 -4.83 16.84
CA ASP A 98 -12.83 -3.59 17.61
C ASP A 98 -11.56 -2.74 17.35
N PRO A 99 -11.39 -2.17 16.14
CA PRO A 99 -10.23 -1.34 15.85
C PRO A 99 -10.24 -0.05 16.68
N SER A 100 -9.07 0.41 17.10
CA SER A 100 -8.88 1.65 17.87
C SER A 100 -8.89 2.91 17.00
N MET A 101 -8.53 2.75 15.72
CA MET A 101 -8.53 3.79 14.69
C MET A 101 -9.25 3.29 13.44
N GLU A 102 -10.18 4.07 12.91
CA GLU A 102 -11.04 3.65 11.81
C GLU A 102 -11.07 4.68 10.68
N SER A 103 -10.69 4.22 9.48
CA SER A 103 -10.78 4.92 8.20
C SER A 103 -10.84 3.87 7.08
N GLY A 104 -10.79 4.30 5.82
CA GLY A 104 -10.64 3.40 4.68
C GLY A 104 -9.43 2.48 4.86
N GLY A 105 -9.59 1.19 4.57
CA GLY A 105 -8.53 0.19 4.68
C GLY A 105 -8.19 -0.27 6.10
N VAL A 106 -8.99 0.05 7.12
CA VAL A 106 -8.75 -0.44 8.49
C VAL A 106 -8.56 -1.97 8.52
N GLY A 107 -7.45 -2.39 9.10
CA GLY A 107 -7.10 -3.79 9.32
C GLY A 107 -7.02 -4.08 10.81
N GLY A 108 -5.84 -4.48 11.25
CA GLY A 108 -5.52 -4.72 12.66
C GLY A 108 -4.70 -5.98 12.88
N ALA A 109 -4.70 -6.93 11.94
CA ALA A 109 -3.94 -8.16 12.08
C ALA A 109 -3.70 -8.85 10.73
N PHE A 110 -2.83 -9.87 10.74
CA PHE A 110 -2.77 -10.89 9.69
C PHE A 110 -2.71 -12.29 10.32
N GLU A 111 -3.10 -13.29 9.53
CA GLU A 111 -2.85 -14.70 9.81
C GLU A 111 -2.05 -15.33 8.66
N VAL A 112 -1.24 -16.33 8.98
CA VAL A 112 -0.53 -17.17 8.02
C VAL A 112 -1.10 -18.57 8.10
N LEU A 113 -1.63 -19.05 6.99
CA LEU A 113 -2.28 -20.35 6.88
C LEU A 113 -1.50 -21.28 5.96
N THR A 114 -1.52 -22.58 6.25
CA THR A 114 -1.05 -23.60 5.31
C THR A 114 -1.93 -23.65 4.06
N TRP A 115 -1.48 -24.39 3.03
CA TRP A 115 -2.32 -24.68 1.87
C TRP A 115 -3.70 -25.21 2.27
N ASP A 116 -3.77 -26.11 3.26
CA ASP A 116 -5.02 -26.72 3.73
C ASP A 116 -5.84 -25.84 4.70
N GLY A 117 -5.36 -24.63 5.01
CA GLY A 117 -6.06 -23.67 5.86
C GLY A 117 -5.84 -23.87 7.35
N GLU A 118 -4.77 -24.56 7.74
CA GLU A 118 -4.36 -24.66 9.15
C GLU A 118 -3.56 -23.41 9.54
N LEU A 119 -3.84 -22.83 10.71
CA LEU A 119 -3.10 -21.68 11.22
C LEU A 119 -1.66 -22.07 11.53
N VAL A 120 -0.71 -21.31 10.96
CA VAL A 120 0.71 -21.38 11.29
C VAL A 120 1.02 -20.37 12.39
N TRP A 121 0.72 -19.10 12.15
CA TRP A 121 0.87 -18.02 13.12
C TRP A 121 0.04 -16.80 12.72
N GLU A 122 -0.12 -15.87 13.64
CA GLU A 122 -0.87 -14.62 13.46
C GLU A 122 -0.24 -13.51 14.31
N TYR A 123 -0.50 -12.26 13.95
CA TYR A 123 -0.11 -11.10 14.75
C TYR A 123 -1.17 -10.01 14.69
N GLU A 124 -1.50 -9.43 15.84
CA GLU A 124 -2.45 -8.32 15.98
C GLU A 124 -1.72 -7.03 16.37
N LEU A 125 -1.83 -6.02 15.51
CA LEU A 125 -1.40 -4.65 15.75
C LEU A 125 -2.64 -3.74 15.79
N SER A 126 -3.35 -3.78 16.91
CA SER A 126 -4.54 -2.98 17.17
C SER A 126 -4.61 -2.61 18.66
N ASN A 127 -4.07 -1.45 19.02
CA ASN A 127 -4.01 -0.98 20.40
C ASN A 127 -4.24 0.55 20.48
N SER A 128 -4.04 1.17 21.64
CA SER A 128 -4.34 2.60 21.83
C SER A 128 -3.48 3.56 21.00
N ASP A 129 -2.31 3.08 20.57
CA ASP A 129 -1.24 3.88 19.99
C ASP A 129 -1.05 3.54 18.50
N TYR A 130 -1.24 2.27 18.14
CA TYR A 130 -1.06 1.75 16.78
C TYR A 130 -2.26 0.96 16.26
N GLN A 131 -2.52 1.08 14.96
CA GLN A 131 -3.53 0.32 14.25
C GLN A 131 -3.04 -0.03 12.85
N HIS A 132 -2.88 -1.32 12.55
CA HIS A 132 -2.61 -1.76 11.19
C HIS A 132 -3.74 -1.38 10.24
N HIS A 133 -3.38 -0.91 9.06
CA HIS A 133 -4.28 -0.64 7.95
C HIS A 133 -3.66 -1.03 6.62
N HIS A 134 -4.52 -1.32 5.66
CA HIS A 134 -4.17 -1.73 4.31
C HIS A 134 -3.24 -2.94 4.30
N ASP A 135 -1.96 -2.74 4.06
CA ASP A 135 -1.10 -3.74 3.44
C ASP A 135 -0.02 -4.27 4.39
N VAL A 136 0.40 -5.50 4.11
CA VAL A 136 1.55 -6.15 4.73
C VAL A 136 2.49 -6.62 3.62
N GLU A 137 3.78 -6.82 3.93
CA GLU A 137 4.73 -7.40 2.98
C GLU A 137 5.48 -8.56 3.63
N PRO A 138 5.23 -9.81 3.22
CA PRO A 138 6.02 -10.96 3.65
C PRO A 138 7.46 -10.86 3.13
N LEU A 139 8.43 -11.08 4.00
CA LEU A 139 9.85 -10.96 3.70
C LEU A 139 10.50 -12.33 3.42
N PRO A 140 11.64 -12.39 2.69
CA PRO A 140 12.34 -13.65 2.39
C PRO A 140 12.84 -14.40 3.63
N ASN A 141 13.03 -13.72 4.77
CA ASN A 141 13.41 -14.31 6.05
C ASN A 141 12.22 -14.94 6.80
N GLY A 142 11.00 -14.80 6.26
CA GLY A 142 9.76 -15.26 6.86
C GLY A 142 9.03 -14.22 7.71
N ASN A 143 9.66 -13.09 8.03
CA ASN A 143 9.04 -11.99 8.77
C ASN A 143 7.99 -11.27 7.91
N VAL A 144 7.22 -10.37 8.53
CA VAL A 144 6.19 -9.60 7.84
C VAL A 144 6.31 -8.13 8.21
N LEU A 145 6.41 -7.25 7.21
CA LEU A 145 6.26 -5.81 7.40
C LEU A 145 4.78 -5.45 7.48
N MET A 146 4.42 -4.58 8.42
CA MET A 146 3.06 -4.07 8.58
C MET A 146 3.04 -2.55 8.55
N ILE A 147 2.19 -1.97 7.69
CA ILE A 147 1.86 -0.55 7.76
C ILE A 147 0.92 -0.31 8.94
N ALA A 148 1.15 0.75 9.72
CA ALA A 148 0.27 1.15 10.80
C ALA A 148 0.01 2.66 10.84
N TRP A 149 -1.19 3.02 11.29
CA TRP A 149 -1.44 4.34 11.83
C TRP A 149 -0.78 4.43 13.20
N GLU A 150 -0.10 5.55 13.45
CA GLU A 150 0.45 5.90 14.75
C GLU A 150 -0.28 7.14 15.28
N LYS A 151 -0.93 7.01 16.43
CA LYS A 151 -1.73 8.07 17.01
C LYS A 151 -0.86 9.13 17.68
N LYS A 152 -1.03 10.37 17.25
CA LYS A 152 -0.49 11.57 17.88
C LYS A 152 -1.62 12.46 18.39
N THR A 153 -1.43 12.98 19.59
CA THR A 153 -2.31 13.99 20.17
C THR A 153 -2.12 15.33 19.45
N SER A 154 -3.13 16.20 19.57
CA SER A 154 -2.99 17.59 19.10
C SER A 154 -1.78 18.31 19.70
N THR A 155 -1.47 18.07 20.98
CA THR A 155 -0.30 18.67 21.63
C THR A 155 1.01 18.23 20.98
N GLU A 156 1.17 16.94 20.67
CA GLU A 156 2.35 16.43 19.96
C GLU A 156 2.43 17.00 18.55
N ALA A 157 1.31 17.06 17.82
CA ALA A 157 1.28 17.64 16.47
C ALA A 157 1.72 19.11 16.47
N TYR A 158 1.17 19.94 17.36
CA TYR A 158 1.56 21.35 17.46
C TYR A 158 3.01 21.51 17.92
N ALA A 159 3.51 20.64 18.82
CA ALA A 159 4.90 20.65 19.26
C ALA A 159 5.89 20.25 18.14
N ALA A 160 5.45 19.43 17.19
CA ALA A 160 6.22 19.08 15.99
C ALA A 160 6.08 20.11 14.85
N GLY A 161 5.38 21.24 15.09
CA GLY A 161 5.28 22.35 14.14
C GLY A 161 4.04 22.32 13.21
N ARG A 162 3.08 21.43 13.45
CA ARG A 162 1.79 21.44 12.72
C ARG A 162 1.04 22.72 13.07
N THR A 163 0.60 23.48 12.07
CA THR A 163 -0.06 24.78 12.29
C THR A 163 -1.58 24.67 12.51
N SER A 164 -2.20 23.60 12.01
CA SER A 164 -3.64 23.39 12.10
C SER A 164 -4.02 21.91 11.90
N LEU A 165 -4.97 21.42 12.70
CA LEU A 165 -5.65 20.13 12.49
C LEU A 165 -6.91 20.25 11.63
N ASN A 166 -7.12 21.39 10.98
CA ASN A 166 -8.18 21.62 9.97
C ASN A 166 -9.60 21.30 10.46
N GLY A 167 -9.85 21.51 11.75
CA GLY A 167 -11.15 21.24 12.38
C GLY A 167 -11.47 19.76 12.53
N ASN A 168 -10.47 18.87 12.49
CA ASN A 168 -10.63 17.45 12.74
C ASN A 168 -11.41 17.21 14.07
N PRO A 169 -12.60 16.57 14.02
CA PRO A 169 -13.42 16.33 15.20
C PRO A 169 -12.75 15.45 16.27
N LEU A 170 -11.77 14.63 15.91
CA LEU A 170 -11.04 13.78 16.85
C LEU A 170 -9.95 14.55 17.62
N ASN A 171 -9.56 15.73 17.13
CA ASN A 171 -8.44 16.51 17.67
C ASN A 171 -7.15 15.68 17.85
N GLN A 172 -6.90 14.83 16.86
CA GLN A 172 -5.77 13.90 16.77
C GLN A 172 -5.14 14.00 15.38
N MET A 173 -3.99 13.37 15.22
CA MET A 173 -3.29 13.16 13.96
C MET A 173 -2.77 11.74 13.95
N TRP A 174 -3.12 10.95 12.94
CA TRP A 174 -2.60 9.60 12.76
C TRP A 174 -1.48 9.67 11.74
N SER A 175 -0.24 9.59 12.24
CA SER A 175 0.98 9.44 11.46
C SER A 175 1.07 8.03 10.88
N SER A 176 2.18 7.72 10.22
CA SER A 176 2.49 6.40 9.69
C SER A 176 3.71 5.80 10.37
N ALA A 177 3.62 4.51 10.67
CA ALA A 177 4.71 3.67 11.14
C ALA A 177 4.75 2.36 10.35
N ILE A 178 5.91 1.72 10.33
CA ILE A 178 6.13 0.40 9.74
C ILE A 178 6.79 -0.48 10.80
N PHE A 179 6.31 -1.70 10.97
CA PHE A 179 6.87 -2.68 11.89
C PHE A 179 7.24 -3.97 11.16
N GLU A 180 8.43 -4.51 11.41
CA GLU A 180 8.81 -5.88 11.01
C GLU A 180 8.53 -6.83 12.17
N ILE A 181 7.66 -7.82 11.92
CA ILE A 181 7.27 -8.83 12.91
C ILE A 181 8.00 -10.14 12.62
N GLU A 182 8.68 -10.69 13.64
CA GLU A 182 9.41 -11.94 13.53
C GLU A 182 8.48 -13.16 13.50
N HIS A 183 8.67 -14.05 12.52
CA HIS A 183 7.93 -15.32 12.42
C HIS A 183 8.40 -16.37 13.44
N ASN A 184 9.68 -16.40 13.81
CA ASN A 184 10.28 -17.49 14.58
C ASN A 184 10.21 -17.33 16.12
N GLY A 185 9.29 -16.51 16.63
CA GLY A 185 9.13 -16.22 18.07
C GLY A 185 7.66 -16.09 18.49
N ASP A 186 7.38 -15.24 19.47
CA ASP A 186 6.02 -14.91 19.92
C ASP A 186 5.37 -13.79 19.08
N GLY A 187 5.91 -13.52 17.87
CA GLY A 187 5.54 -12.37 17.04
C GLY A 187 6.09 -11.06 17.63
N GLU A 188 7.41 -10.94 17.77
CA GLU A 188 8.02 -9.71 18.31
C GLU A 188 8.33 -8.71 17.19
N VAL A 189 8.25 -7.42 17.51
CA VAL A 189 8.75 -6.35 16.64
C VAL A 189 10.28 -6.39 16.69
N VAL A 190 10.92 -6.62 15.54
CA VAL A 190 12.40 -6.67 15.43
C VAL A 190 13.00 -5.48 14.69
N TRP A 191 12.16 -4.70 14.00
CA TRP A 191 12.53 -3.45 13.36
C TRP A 191 11.30 -2.54 13.28
N GLU A 192 11.50 -1.23 13.38
CA GLU A 192 10.44 -0.24 13.24
C GLU A 192 10.95 1.05 12.60
N TRP A 193 10.04 1.73 11.90
CA TRP A 193 10.28 3.05 11.30
C TRP A 193 9.06 3.94 11.50
N HIS A 194 9.31 5.20 11.84
CA HIS A 194 8.27 6.18 12.15
C HIS A 194 8.44 7.41 11.29
N LEU A 195 7.42 7.76 10.49
CA LEU A 195 7.41 9.03 9.75
C LEU A 195 7.63 10.24 10.68
N TRP A 196 7.21 10.11 11.93
CA TRP A 196 7.29 11.18 12.92
C TRP A 196 8.73 11.65 13.23
N ASP A 197 9.72 10.79 12.99
CA ASP A 197 11.14 11.10 13.19
C ASP A 197 11.76 11.85 12.00
N HIS A 198 11.07 11.88 10.85
CA HIS A 198 11.57 12.43 9.59
C HIS A 198 10.76 13.66 9.14
N LEU A 199 10.47 14.55 10.08
CA LEU A 199 9.62 15.73 9.85
C LEU A 199 10.43 17.03 9.74
N ILE A 200 9.96 17.93 8.89
CA ILE A 200 10.44 19.31 8.73
C ILE A 200 9.24 20.28 8.74
N GLN A 201 9.50 21.57 8.96
CA GLN A 201 8.55 22.65 8.76
C GLN A 201 9.27 23.97 8.48
N ASP A 202 8.62 24.91 7.79
CA ASP A 202 9.14 26.26 7.52
C ASP A 202 8.24 27.39 8.05
N ALA A 203 7.30 27.06 8.93
CA ALA A 203 6.31 27.97 9.51
C ALA A 203 6.83 28.77 10.72
N ASP A 204 7.62 28.15 11.61
CA ASP A 204 8.20 28.78 12.79
C ASP A 204 9.71 28.55 12.88
N SER A 205 10.49 29.61 12.61
CA SER A 205 11.96 29.59 12.70
C SER A 205 12.55 29.42 14.09
N GLY A 206 11.70 29.40 15.13
CA GLY A 206 12.11 29.18 16.52
C GLY A 206 12.18 27.70 16.95
N ASP A 207 11.59 26.79 16.17
CA ASP A 207 11.51 25.37 16.50
C ASP A 207 12.70 24.56 15.97
N ASP A 208 13.03 23.46 16.64
CA ASP A 208 14.22 22.65 16.34
C ASP A 208 14.17 21.98 14.95
N ASN A 209 12.98 21.69 14.43
CA ASN A 209 12.78 21.09 13.11
C ASN A 209 12.52 22.12 12.00
N TYR A 210 12.86 23.40 12.21
CA TYR A 210 12.76 24.41 11.17
C TYR A 210 13.80 24.21 10.08
N GLY A 211 13.36 24.26 8.82
CA GLY A 211 14.24 24.34 7.66
C GLY A 211 13.47 24.71 6.40
N VAL A 212 14.18 25.05 5.33
CA VAL A 212 13.55 25.32 4.03
C VAL A 212 13.12 23.98 3.45
N VAL A 213 11.81 23.69 3.40
CA VAL A 213 11.27 22.41 2.93
C VAL A 213 11.85 22.02 1.56
N ALA A 214 11.95 22.99 0.65
CA ALA A 214 12.53 22.79 -0.68
C ALA A 214 13.99 22.30 -0.65
N ASP A 215 14.74 22.49 0.43
CA ASP A 215 16.14 22.06 0.52
C ASP A 215 16.31 20.66 1.11
N HIS A 216 15.23 20.09 1.69
CA HIS A 216 15.23 18.82 2.43
C HIS A 216 14.20 17.82 1.89
N PRO A 217 14.34 17.35 0.63
CA PRO A 217 13.42 16.35 0.07
C PRO A 217 13.44 15.01 0.83
N GLU A 218 14.46 14.76 1.64
CA GLU A 218 14.61 13.57 2.49
C GLU A 218 13.69 13.59 3.73
N LEU A 219 13.09 14.74 4.07
CA LEU A 219 12.16 14.92 5.19
C LEU A 219 10.75 15.25 4.68
N PHE A 220 9.74 15.09 5.54
CA PHE A 220 8.35 15.40 5.24
C PHE A 220 7.88 16.68 5.93
N ASP A 221 7.30 17.62 5.17
CA ASP A 221 6.70 18.81 5.78
C ASP A 221 5.46 18.42 6.59
N ILE A 222 5.52 18.61 7.91
CA ILE A 222 4.40 18.31 8.81
C ILE A 222 3.14 19.09 8.47
N ASN A 223 3.25 20.23 7.78
CA ASN A 223 2.13 21.06 7.36
C ASN A 223 1.52 20.66 6.02
N ASN A 224 2.14 19.74 5.29
CA ASN A 224 1.63 19.27 4.02
C ASN A 224 0.35 18.41 4.20
N GLY A 225 -0.66 18.64 3.36
CA GLY A 225 -1.93 17.90 3.37
C GLY A 225 -2.86 18.16 4.57
N ASN A 226 -4.06 17.57 4.52
CA ASN A 226 -5.05 17.62 5.60
C ASN A 226 -4.91 16.42 6.54
N VAL A 227 -5.25 16.60 7.82
CA VAL A 227 -5.30 15.52 8.80
C VAL A 227 -6.74 15.04 8.95
N GLY A 228 -7.05 13.91 8.32
CA GLY A 228 -8.36 13.27 8.35
C GLY A 228 -9.51 14.14 7.85
N GLY A 229 -10.73 13.78 8.26
CA GLY A 229 -11.96 14.46 7.85
C GLY A 229 -13.22 13.84 8.46
N GLY A 230 -14.36 14.49 8.25
CA GLY A 230 -15.65 14.11 8.85
C GLY A 230 -16.66 13.43 7.91
N GLY A 231 -16.24 12.88 6.76
CA GLY A 231 -17.18 12.50 5.68
C GLY A 231 -16.85 11.25 4.87
N GLY A 232 -15.83 10.47 5.24
CA GLY A 232 -15.50 9.21 4.56
C GLY A 232 -16.22 7.98 5.14
N PRO A 233 -16.09 6.80 4.52
CA PRO A 233 -16.43 5.53 5.16
C PRO A 233 -15.73 5.43 6.53
N GLY A 234 -16.47 5.09 7.59
CA GLY A 234 -15.93 5.05 8.97
C GLY A 234 -16.14 6.33 9.80
N GLY A 235 -16.58 7.44 9.18
CA GLY A 235 -16.91 8.67 9.90
C GLY A 235 -15.71 9.58 10.13
N ALA A 236 -15.64 10.21 11.31
CA ALA A 236 -14.55 11.11 11.66
C ALA A 236 -13.25 10.31 11.90
N ASN A 237 -12.18 10.69 11.21
CA ASN A 237 -10.86 10.07 11.34
C ASN A 237 -9.76 11.13 11.43
N ALA A 238 -8.54 10.70 11.73
CA ALA A 238 -7.35 11.57 11.78
C ALA A 238 -6.24 11.10 10.83
N ASP A 239 -6.58 10.34 9.79
CA ASP A 239 -5.64 9.78 8.83
C ASP A 239 -4.97 10.87 7.99
N TRP A 240 -3.65 11.00 8.14
CA TRP A 240 -2.89 12.04 7.46
C TRP A 240 -2.32 11.55 6.13
N MET A 241 -1.57 10.45 6.15
CA MET A 241 -0.82 9.98 4.99
C MET A 241 -1.59 8.98 4.13
N HIS A 242 -2.50 8.19 4.72
CA HIS A 242 -3.19 7.11 4.02
C HIS A 242 -2.25 6.24 3.18
N LEU A 243 -1.28 5.60 3.85
CA LEU A 243 -0.46 4.60 3.19
C LEU A 243 -1.33 3.39 2.82
N ASN A 244 -1.17 2.88 1.61
CA ASN A 244 -2.06 1.83 1.10
C ASN A 244 -1.35 0.65 0.45
N ALA A 245 -0.03 0.74 0.23
CA ALA A 245 0.79 -0.39 -0.19
C ALA A 245 2.21 -0.26 0.37
N ILE A 246 2.84 -1.41 0.61
CA ILE A 246 4.22 -1.55 1.03
C ILE A 246 4.86 -2.67 0.19
N SER A 247 6.12 -2.51 -0.20
CA SER A 247 6.87 -3.57 -0.86
C SER A 247 8.33 -3.53 -0.48
N TYR A 248 8.95 -4.71 -0.37
CA TYR A 248 10.35 -4.87 -0.03
C TYR A 248 11.18 -5.24 -1.25
N ASN A 249 12.29 -4.53 -1.42
CA ASN A 249 13.26 -4.79 -2.46
C ASN A 249 14.52 -5.45 -1.87
N ALA A 250 14.56 -6.79 -1.94
CA ALA A 250 15.66 -7.58 -1.41
C ALA A 250 17.03 -7.34 -2.08
N GLU A 251 17.08 -6.80 -3.31
CA GLU A 251 18.35 -6.51 -3.98
C GLU A 251 19.06 -5.31 -3.35
N TYR A 252 18.29 -4.33 -2.87
CA TYR A 252 18.79 -3.06 -2.35
C TYR A 252 18.57 -2.86 -0.85
N ASP A 253 17.87 -3.80 -0.20
CA ASP A 253 17.44 -3.72 1.20
C ASP A 253 16.65 -2.42 1.46
N GLN A 254 15.60 -2.23 0.66
CA GLN A 254 14.78 -1.01 0.65
C GLN A 254 13.31 -1.36 0.81
N ILE A 255 12.58 -0.47 1.49
CA ILE A 255 11.12 -0.51 1.53
C ILE A 255 10.58 0.61 0.65
N VAL A 256 9.55 0.28 -0.13
CA VAL A 256 8.78 1.22 -0.94
C VAL A 256 7.37 1.31 -0.37
N ILE A 257 6.90 2.52 -0.09
CA ILE A 257 5.54 2.78 0.39
C ILE A 257 4.81 3.77 -0.52
N SER A 258 3.51 3.57 -0.72
CA SER A 258 2.66 4.51 -1.46
C SER A 258 1.67 5.22 -0.56
N SER A 259 1.54 6.53 -0.75
CA SER A 259 0.57 7.37 -0.06
C SER A 259 -0.50 7.85 -1.02
N HIS A 260 -1.76 7.54 -0.70
CA HIS A 260 -2.90 8.05 -1.44
C HIS A 260 -3.12 9.56 -1.25
N HIS A 261 -2.93 10.08 -0.03
CA HIS A 261 -3.18 11.51 0.23
C HIS A 261 -2.08 12.43 -0.29
N GLN A 262 -0.87 11.91 -0.49
CA GLN A 262 0.25 12.70 -0.96
C GLN A 262 0.50 12.59 -2.47
N ASP A 263 -0.16 11.66 -3.16
CA ASP A 263 0.16 11.34 -4.57
C ASP A 263 1.66 11.01 -4.74
N GLU A 264 2.24 10.31 -3.77
CA GLU A 264 3.68 10.03 -3.71
C GLU A 264 3.97 8.55 -3.37
N ILE A 265 5.13 8.12 -3.86
CA ILE A 265 5.84 6.90 -3.47
C ILE A 265 7.13 7.32 -2.77
N PHE A 266 7.41 6.70 -1.63
CA PHE A 266 8.62 6.92 -0.84
C PHE A 266 9.46 5.65 -0.81
N VAL A 267 10.78 5.82 -0.78
CA VAL A 267 11.74 4.73 -0.61
C VAL A 267 12.59 5.01 0.64
N ILE A 268 12.68 4.03 1.54
CA ILE A 268 13.47 4.11 2.78
C ILE A 268 14.46 2.94 2.88
N ASP A 269 15.51 3.12 3.69
CA ASP A 269 16.54 2.11 3.94
C ASP A 269 16.11 1.13 5.04
N HIS A 270 15.98 -0.15 4.69
CA HIS A 270 15.62 -1.21 5.63
C HIS A 270 16.85 -1.87 6.27
N SER A 271 18.06 -1.62 5.76
CA SER A 271 19.29 -2.16 6.35
C SER A 271 19.70 -1.53 7.68
N THR A 272 18.92 -0.55 8.13
CA THR A 272 19.10 0.18 9.39
C THR A 272 18.74 -0.70 10.59
N THR A 273 19.35 -0.45 11.75
CA THR A 273 18.72 -0.86 13.02
C THR A 273 17.54 0.05 13.35
N THR A 274 16.66 -0.33 14.28
CA THR A 274 15.59 0.56 14.78
C THR A 274 16.13 1.93 15.22
N GLU A 275 17.27 1.98 15.89
CA GLU A 275 17.87 3.25 16.33
C GLU A 275 18.41 4.09 15.16
N GLU A 276 18.95 3.46 14.12
CA GLU A 276 19.37 4.16 12.90
C GLU A 276 18.16 4.61 12.07
N ALA A 277 17.09 3.81 12.04
CA ALA A 277 15.84 4.13 11.37
C ALA A 277 15.15 5.34 11.99
N ALA A 278 15.26 5.55 13.30
CA ALA A 278 14.77 6.77 13.96
C ALA A 278 15.66 8.01 13.74
N GLY A 279 16.80 7.86 13.07
CA GLY A 279 17.79 8.93 12.86
C GLY A 279 18.00 9.30 11.39
N HIS A 280 18.96 10.20 11.16
CA HIS A 280 19.32 10.74 9.83
C HIS A 280 20.67 10.20 9.30
N GLU A 281 21.25 9.23 10.01
CA GLU A 281 22.54 8.61 9.71
C GLU A 281 22.47 7.10 9.99
N GLY A 282 23.27 6.30 9.28
CA GLY A 282 23.26 4.83 9.40
C GLY A 282 22.67 4.16 8.17
N GLY A 283 22.56 2.82 8.22
CA GLY A 283 22.19 1.99 7.08
C GLY A 283 23.18 2.00 5.92
N ASN A 284 22.89 1.23 4.88
CA ASN A 284 23.69 1.07 3.67
C ASN A 284 23.81 2.38 2.87
N TYR A 285 22.87 3.30 3.02
CA TYR A 285 22.85 4.57 2.28
C TYR A 285 23.35 5.77 3.12
N GLY A 286 23.64 5.57 4.41
CA GLY A 286 24.15 6.62 5.31
C GLY A 286 23.11 7.71 5.58
N LYS A 287 21.83 7.34 5.59
CA LYS A 287 20.67 8.24 5.70
C LYS A 287 19.74 7.91 6.86
N GLY A 288 20.05 6.88 7.65
CA GLY A 288 19.12 6.40 8.67
C GLY A 288 17.76 6.09 8.05
N GLY A 289 16.67 6.54 8.67
CA GLY A 289 15.31 6.37 8.14
C GLY A 289 14.82 7.48 7.21
N ASP A 290 15.63 8.48 6.89
CA ASP A 290 15.21 9.53 5.96
C ASP A 290 14.86 8.96 4.58
N PHE A 291 13.99 9.65 3.84
CA PHE A 291 13.63 9.21 2.50
C PHE A 291 14.85 9.22 1.58
N LEU A 292 15.17 8.06 1.02
CA LEU A 292 16.17 7.94 -0.05
C LEU A 292 15.66 8.59 -1.33
N TYR A 293 14.38 8.36 -1.62
CA TYR A 293 13.72 8.87 -2.82
C TYR A 293 12.24 9.16 -2.58
N ARG A 294 11.75 10.18 -3.29
CA ARG A 294 10.34 10.55 -3.40
C ARG A 294 9.96 10.66 -4.87
N TRP A 295 8.83 10.10 -5.26
CA TRP A 295 8.32 10.17 -6.63
C TRP A 295 6.82 10.44 -6.64
N GLY A 296 6.36 11.33 -7.53
CA GLY A 296 4.94 11.64 -7.69
C GLY A 296 4.70 13.15 -7.72
N ASN A 297 4.51 13.75 -6.54
CA ASN A 297 4.11 15.16 -6.40
C ASN A 297 5.20 16.05 -5.75
N PRO A 298 6.06 16.71 -6.55
CA PRO A 298 7.09 17.60 -6.02
C PRO A 298 6.57 18.90 -5.40
N GLN A 299 5.26 19.22 -5.50
CA GLN A 299 4.70 20.37 -4.78
C GLN A 299 4.67 20.15 -3.27
N ASN A 300 4.61 18.88 -2.82
CA ASN A 300 4.59 18.53 -1.39
C ASN A 300 5.88 18.90 -0.66
N TYR A 301 6.92 19.28 -1.40
CA TYR A 301 8.20 19.74 -0.87
C TYR A 301 8.76 20.91 -1.69
N ASP A 302 7.87 21.79 -2.18
CA ASP A 302 8.21 23.08 -2.80
C ASP A 302 9.17 23.03 -4.01
N ARG A 303 9.27 21.89 -4.68
CA ARG A 303 10.11 21.69 -5.89
C ARG A 303 9.30 21.56 -7.18
N GLY A 304 8.01 21.86 -7.16
CA GLY A 304 7.10 21.70 -8.29
C GLY A 304 6.06 22.81 -8.40
N SER A 305 5.37 22.87 -9.54
CA SER A 305 4.25 23.78 -9.80
C SER A 305 3.00 23.09 -10.37
N SER A 306 3.10 21.79 -10.62
CA SER A 306 2.03 20.91 -11.11
C SER A 306 2.32 19.50 -10.64
#